data_AF-A0A5C8VPE5-F1
#
_entry.id   AF-A0A5C8VPE5-F1
#
_cell.length_a   1.000
_cell.length_b   1.000
_cell.length_c   1.000
_cell.angle_alpha   90.00
_cell.angle_beta   90.00
_cell.angle_gamma   90.00
#
_symmetry.space_group_name_H-M   'P 1'
#
loop_
_entity.id
_entity.type
_entity.pdbx_description
1 polymer ?
#
loop_
_entity_poly.entity_id
_entity_poly.type
_entity_poly.pdbx_seq_one_letter_code
_entity_poly.pdbx_strand_id
1 'polypeptide(L)'
;MSLRLQPVQVGTGSEDQESQLVFHEGFLVAVLVRLSEMHEADAGKWFLEAGFGMVDDPCPPTFADIDAAQDWICGRLGLQVV
;
A
#
# COMPACT_ATOMS: atom_id res chain seq x y z
N MET A 1 17.79 1.29 -2.93
CA MET A 1 16.98 0.18 -3.45
C MET A 1 15.55 0.68 -3.58
N SER A 2 14.88 0.49 -4.73
CA SER A 2 13.57 1.08 -5.00
C SER A 2 12.45 0.05 -4.93
N LEU A 3 11.28 0.50 -4.50
CA LEU A 3 10.03 -0.23 -4.68
C LEU A 3 9.58 -0.10 -6.14
N ARG A 4 8.85 -1.09 -6.63
CA ARG A 4 8.17 -1.02 -7.93
C ARG A 4 6.68 -1.14 -7.68
N LEU A 5 5.93 -0.17 -8.18
CA LEU A 5 4.48 -0.15 -8.10
C LEU A 5 3.90 -0.64 -9.42
N GLN A 6 2.91 -1.52 -9.32
CA GLN A 6 2.16 -2.01 -10.47
C GLN A 6 0.67 -1.72 -10.26
N PRO A 7 0.04 -0.88 -11.11
CA PRO A 7 -1.38 -0.63 -11.01
C PRO A 7 -2.16 -1.90 -11.35
N VAL A 8 -3.15 -2.20 -10.52
CA VAL A 8 -4.06 -3.32 -10.72
C VAL A 8 -5.44 -2.96 -10.17
N GLN A 9 -6.48 -3.68 -10.59
CA GLN A 9 -7.77 -3.65 -9.92
C GLN A 9 -7.84 -4.87 -8.99
N VAL A 10 -7.92 -4.63 -7.68
CA VAL A 10 -8.13 -5.69 -6.69
C VAL A 10 -9.61 -5.80 -6.42
N GLY A 11 -10.18 -6.99 -6.62
CA GLY A 11 -11.58 -7.28 -6.35
C GLY A 11 -11.94 -7.27 -4.87
N THR A 12 -11.88 -6.11 -4.22
CA THR A 12 -12.23 -5.87 -2.81
C THR A 12 -13.75 -5.92 -2.56
N GLY A 13 -14.56 -5.98 -3.62
CA GLY A 13 -16.02 -5.98 -3.53
C GLY A 13 -16.68 -4.60 -3.53
N SER A 14 -15.90 -3.52 -3.72
CA SER A 14 -16.38 -2.14 -3.90
C SER A 14 -16.25 -1.66 -5.35
N GLU A 15 -17.03 -0.63 -5.74
CA GLU A 15 -17.12 -0.12 -7.13
C GLU A 15 -15.86 0.63 -7.60
N ASP A 16 -15.06 1.19 -6.69
CA ASP A 16 -13.83 1.92 -7.02
C ASP A 16 -12.60 1.10 -6.57
N GLN A 17 -11.76 0.70 -7.53
CA GLN A 17 -10.63 -0.21 -7.28
C GLN A 17 -9.35 0.32 -7.95
N GLU A 18 -8.94 1.53 -7.59
CA GLU A 18 -7.55 1.92 -7.85
C GLU A 18 -6.67 1.22 -6.80
N SER A 19 -5.74 0.38 -7.25
CA SER A 19 -4.87 -0.38 -6.36
C SER A 19 -3.45 -0.48 -6.92
N GLN A 20 -2.49 -0.71 -6.03
CA GLN A 20 -1.08 -0.87 -6.35
C GLN A 20 -0.54 -2.14 -5.71
N LEU A 21 0.03 -3.02 -6.52
CA LEU A 21 0.92 -4.06 -6.03
C LEU A 21 2.31 -3.47 -5.83
N VAL A 22 2.88 -3.68 -4.65
CA VAL A 22 4.22 -3.17 -4.31
C VAL A 22 5.20 -4.31 -4.31
N PHE A 23 6.23 -4.20 -5.14
CA PHE A 23 7.31 -5.19 -5.24
C PHE A 23 8.64 -4.63 -4.73
N HIS A 24 9.38 -5.49 -4.04
CA HIS A 24 10.78 -5.27 -3.67
C HIS A 24 11.62 -6.48 -4.07
N GLU A 25 12.68 -6.27 -4.84
CA GLU A 25 13.57 -7.33 -5.37
C GLU A 25 12.85 -8.50 -6.06
N GLY A 26 11.69 -8.23 -6.67
CA GLY A 26 10.88 -9.24 -7.36
C GLY A 26 9.85 -9.96 -6.48
N PHE A 27 9.85 -9.71 -5.18
CA PHE A 27 8.84 -10.21 -4.25
C PHE A 27 7.69 -9.22 -4.10
N LEU A 28 6.46 -9.73 -4.05
CA LEU A 28 5.30 -8.93 -3.65
C LEU A 28 5.37 -8.72 -2.13
N VAL A 29 5.40 -7.45 -1.71
CA VAL A 29 5.56 -7.08 -0.30
C VAL A 29 4.34 -6.37 0.28
N ALA A 30 3.50 -5.75 -0.56
CA ALA A 30 2.23 -5.17 -0.13
C ALA A 30 1.20 -5.07 -1.26
N VAL A 31 -0.06 -4.98 -0.86
CA VAL A 31 -1.20 -4.58 -1.68
C VAL A 31 -1.77 -3.30 -1.06
N LEU A 32 -1.79 -2.23 -1.85
CA LEU A 32 -2.36 -0.94 -1.45
C LEU A 32 -3.65 -0.69 -2.25
N VAL A 33 -4.68 -0.21 -1.57
CA VAL A 33 -5.97 0.14 -2.20
C VAL A 33 -6.32 1.59 -1.90
N ARG A 34 -6.80 2.32 -2.90
CA ARG A 34 -7.27 3.68 -2.70
C ARG A 34 -8.71 3.63 -2.20
N LEU A 35 -8.94 4.24 -1.04
CA LEU A 35 -10.25 4.31 -0.42
C LEU A 35 -11.17 5.21 -1.22
N SER A 36 -12.38 4.72 -1.51
CA SER A 36 -13.38 5.46 -2.27
C SER A 36 -14.05 6.56 -1.43
N GLU A 37 -14.90 7.35 -2.08
CA GLU A 37 -15.70 8.38 -1.40
C GLU A 37 -16.66 7.80 -0.33
N MET A 38 -16.94 6.49 -0.36
CA MET A 38 -17.72 5.82 0.68
C MET A 38 -17.02 5.77 2.04
N HIS A 39 -15.72 6.06 2.11
CA HIS A 39 -14.95 6.14 3.36
C HIS A 39 -14.91 7.56 3.95
N GLU A 40 -15.77 8.47 3.50
CA GLU A 40 -15.97 9.83 4.04
C GLU A 40 -14.64 10.56 4.35
N ALA A 41 -14.21 10.58 5.62
CA ALA A 41 -13.00 11.27 6.08
C ALA A 41 -11.68 10.67 5.56
N ASP A 42 -11.73 9.42 5.06
CA ASP A 42 -10.58 8.71 4.49
C ASP A 42 -10.67 8.57 2.97
N ALA A 43 -11.67 9.19 2.33
CA ALA A 43 -11.80 9.20 0.89
C ALA A 43 -10.52 9.71 0.20
N GLY A 44 -10.06 8.97 -0.80
CA GLY A 44 -8.87 9.28 -1.59
C GLY A 44 -7.54 8.88 -0.95
N LYS A 45 -7.53 8.44 0.31
CA LYS A 45 -6.34 7.89 1.00
C LYS A 45 -6.02 6.47 0.52
N TRP A 46 -4.83 5.99 0.86
CA TRP A 46 -4.36 4.65 0.54
C TRP A 46 -4.34 3.76 1.77
N PHE A 47 -4.98 2.61 1.71
CA PHE A 47 -5.01 1.64 2.80
C PHE A 47 -4.11 0.44 2.48
N LEU A 48 -3.43 -0.08 3.51
CA LEU A 48 -2.71 -1.35 3.40
C LEU A 48 -3.69 -2.52 3.51
N GLU A 49 -4.15 -3.02 2.37
CA GLU A 49 -5.07 -4.16 2.32
C GLU A 49 -4.37 -5.47 2.77
N ALA A 50 -3.13 -5.66 2.32
CA ALA A 50 -2.31 -6.80 2.73
C ALA A 50 -0.83 -6.43 2.75
N GLY A 51 -0.15 -6.73 3.85
CA GLY A 51 1.31 -6.71 3.95
C GLY A 51 1.86 -8.13 3.96
N PHE A 52 3.09 -8.31 3.46
CA PHE A 52 3.78 -9.61 3.51
C PHE A 52 5.11 -9.50 4.25
N GLY A 53 5.42 -10.53 5.05
CA GLY A 53 6.66 -10.59 5.81
C GLY A 53 6.79 -9.41 6.77
N MET A 54 7.87 -8.64 6.67
CA MET A 54 8.09 -7.49 7.56
C MET A 54 7.16 -6.32 7.33
N VAL A 55 6.40 -6.30 6.23
CA VAL A 55 5.39 -5.29 5.92
C VAL A 55 4.01 -5.67 6.49
N ASP A 56 3.82 -6.93 6.91
CA ASP A 56 2.58 -7.38 7.55
C ASP A 56 2.37 -6.66 8.90
N ASP A 57 1.16 -6.15 9.12
CA ASP A 57 0.83 -5.38 10.32
C ASP A 57 -0.58 -5.75 10.83
N PRO A 58 -0.73 -6.08 12.13
CA PRO A 58 -2.03 -6.41 12.71
C PRO A 58 -2.99 -5.22 12.76
N CYS A 59 -2.50 -3.98 12.61
CA CYS A 59 -3.32 -2.78 12.48
C CYS A 59 -2.91 -2.06 11.20
N PRO A 60 -3.48 -2.45 10.05
CA PRO A 60 -3.02 -1.94 8.76
C PRO A 60 -3.21 -0.41 8.68
N PRO A 61 -2.15 0.34 8.34
CA PRO A 61 -2.21 1.79 8.28
C PRO A 61 -2.98 2.31 7.05
N THR A 62 -3.49 3.54 7.20
CA THR A 62 -4.00 4.37 6.11
C THR A 62 -3.05 5.55 5.87
N PHE A 63 -2.71 5.81 4.62
CA PHE A 63 -1.75 6.81 4.15
C PHE A 63 -2.45 7.91 3.36
N ALA A 64 -1.96 9.14 3.48
CA ALA A 64 -2.54 10.27 2.75
C ALA A 64 -2.38 10.15 1.22
N ASP A 65 -1.27 9.58 0.77
CA ASP A 65 -0.91 9.40 -0.62
C ASP A 65 -0.01 8.16 -0.80
N ILE A 66 0.31 7.84 -2.06
CA ILE A 66 1.11 6.67 -2.41
C ILE A 66 2.59 6.82 -2.02
N ASP A 67 3.09 8.04 -1.87
CA ASP A 67 4.49 8.30 -1.49
C ASP A 67 4.67 8.03 0.01
N ALA A 68 3.73 8.46 0.85
CA ALA A 68 3.70 8.14 2.28
C ALA A 68 3.63 6.62 2.53
N ALA A 69 2.87 5.89 1.70
CA ALA A 69 2.82 4.43 1.76
C ALA A 69 4.18 3.80 1.41
N GLN A 70 4.84 4.30 0.35
CA GLN A 70 6.17 3.81 -0.06
C GLN A 70 7.23 4.07 1.02
N ASP A 71 7.25 5.26 1.61
CA ASP A 71 8.19 5.61 2.67
C ASP A 71 8.03 4.71 3.89
N TRP A 72 6.79 4.43 4.29
CA TRP A 72 6.50 3.49 5.38
C TRP A 72 6.97 2.07 5.05
N ILE A 73 6.70 1.57 3.85
CA ILE A 73 7.15 0.24 3.39
C ILE A 73 8.68 0.18 3.36
N CYS A 74 9.36 1.21 2.85
CA CYS A 74 10.81 1.30 2.86
C CYS A 74 11.38 1.27 4.28
N GLY A 75 10.75 1.95 5.23
CA GLY A 75 11.11 1.90 6.65
C GLY A 75 10.99 0.49 7.23
N ARG A 76 9.86 -0.20 6.98
CA ARG A 76 9.64 -1.59 7.40
C ARG A 76 10.66 -2.55 6.78
N LEU A 77 11.05 -2.31 5.53
CA LEU A 77 12.04 -3.09 4.79
C LEU A 77 13.50 -2.77 5.16
N GLY A 78 13.75 -1.78 6.03
CA GLY A 78 15.11 -1.35 6.38
C GLY A 78 15.86 -0.72 5.22
N LEU A 79 15.17 -0.13 4.25
CA LEU A 79 15.75 0.48 3.05
C LEU A 79 16.20 1.94 3.27
N GLN A 80 16.12 2.45 4.50
CA GLN A 80 16.59 3.79 4.83
C GLN A 80 18.12 3.85 4.85
N VAL A 81 18.67 4.88 4.22
CA VAL A 81 20.11 5.15 4.17
C VAL A 81 20.57 5.56 5.58
N VAL A 82 21.50 4.79 6.16
CA VAL A 82 22.27 5.19 7.35
C VAL A 82 23.19 6.37 7.05
#